data_AF-A0A1X0KEW4-F1
#
_entry.id   AF-A0A1X0KEW4-F1
#
_cell.length_a   1.000
_cell.length_b   1.000
_cell.length_c   1.000
_cell.angle_alpha   90.00
_cell.angle_beta   90.00
_cell.angle_gamma   90.00
#
_symmetry.space_group_name_H-M   'P 1'
#
loop_
_entity.id
_entity.type
_entity.pdbx_description
1 polymer ?
#
loop_
_entity_poly.entity_id
_entity_poly.type
_entity_poly.pdbx_seq_one_letter_code
_entity_poly.pdbx_strand_id
1 'polypeptide(L)' 'MPAPTQQFYDRAEVVAIAHARGLKHITENSVVSAAYVGSKPLKRTKINGRIYYAHNDVEAWLTGDRLAD' A
#
# COMPACT_ATOMS: atom_id res chain seq x y z
N MET A 1 -14.63 -16.58 14.17
CA MET A 1 -14.15 -15.95 12.93
C MET A 1 -12.68 -15.62 13.14
N PRO A 2 -11.73 -16.18 12.37
CA PRO A 2 -10.35 -15.74 12.47
C PRO A 2 -10.31 -14.26 12.07
N ALA A 3 -9.72 -13.40 12.90
CA ALA A 3 -9.43 -12.03 12.51
C ALA A 3 -8.64 -12.08 11.19
N PRO A 4 -8.93 -11.25 10.19
CA PRO A 4 -8.13 -11.23 8.97
C PRO A 4 -6.68 -11.00 9.40
N THR A 5 -5.83 -11.99 9.13
CA THR A 5 -4.41 -11.91 9.45
C THR A 5 -3.90 -10.71 8.65
N GLN A 6 -3.56 -9.62 9.34
CA GLN A 6 -3.08 -8.40 8.69
C GLN A 6 -1.85 -8.76 7.87
N GLN A 7 -2.00 -8.86 6.55
CA GLN A 7 -0.90 -9.14 5.64
C GLN A 7 -0.12 -7.85 5.41
N PHE A 8 1.19 -7.97 5.34
CA PHE A 8 2.13 -6.87 5.17
C PHE A 8 2.93 -7.09 3.91
N TYR A 9 2.96 -6.08 3.05
CA TYR A 9 3.65 -6.11 1.77
C TYR A 9 4.81 -5.13 1.75
N ASP A 10 5.89 -5.51 1.10
CA ASP A 10 6.92 -4.56 0.71
C ASP A 10 6.53 -3.76 -0.55
N ARG A 11 7.35 -2.77 -0.89
CA ARG A 11 7.07 -1.88 -2.03
C ARG A 11 6.95 -2.62 -3.37
N ALA A 12 7.71 -3.71 -3.57
CA ALA A 12 7.70 -4.45 -4.82
C ALA A 12 6.44 -5.29 -4.94
N GLU A 13 6.02 -5.91 -3.83
CA GLU A 13 4.73 -6.62 -3.74
C GLU A 13 3.55 -5.69 -3.98
N VAL A 14 3.56 -4.47 -3.42
CA VAL A 14 2.50 -3.48 -3.67
C VAL A 14 2.38 -3.12 -5.17
N VAL A 15 3.51 -2.95 -5.85
CA VAL A 15 3.53 -2.70 -7.30
C VAL A 15 2.98 -3.91 -8.07
N ALA A 16 3.36 -5.12 -7.67
CA ALA A 16 2.84 -6.35 -8.30
C ALA A 16 1.32 -6.46 -8.14
N ILE A 17 0.77 -6.15 -6.96
CA ILE A 17 -0.68 -6.12 -6.71
C ILE A 17 -1.36 -5.07 -7.60
N ALA A 18 -0.79 -3.86 -7.70
CA ALA A 18 -1.30 -2.81 -8.57
C ALA A 18 -1.33 -3.26 -10.04
N HIS A 19 -0.26 -3.88 -10.52
CA HIS A 19 -0.15 -4.37 -11.89
C HIS A 19 -1.10 -5.53 -12.17
N ALA A 20 -1.30 -6.43 -11.22
CA ALA A 20 -2.29 -7.50 -11.30
C ALA A 20 -3.73 -6.96 -11.42
N ARG A 21 -3.99 -5.76 -10.89
CA ARG A 21 -5.27 -5.02 -11.06
C ARG A 21 -5.35 -4.21 -12.35
N GLY A 22 -4.34 -4.26 -13.21
CA GLY A 22 -4.27 -3.48 -14.45
C GLY A 22 -3.71 -2.07 -14.29
N LEU A 23 -3.31 -1.66 -13.07
CA LEU A 23 -2.71 -0.36 -12.78
C LEU A 23 -1.21 -0.35 -13.10
N LYS A 24 -0.86 -0.59 -14.37
CA LYS A 24 0.52 -0.70 -14.86
C LYS A 24 1.37 0.57 -14.69
N HIS A 25 0.72 1.72 -14.48
CA HIS A 25 1.38 3.01 -14.27
C HIS A 25 1.90 3.19 -12.83
N ILE A 26 1.46 2.34 -11.90
CA ILE A 26 1.94 2.37 -10.52
C ILE A 26 3.34 1.77 -10.48
N THR A 27 4.29 2.49 -9.90
CA THR A 27 5.68 2.06 -9.73
C THR A 27 6.09 2.15 -8.26
N GLU A 28 7.28 1.64 -7.92
CA GLU A 28 7.80 1.79 -6.55
C GLU A 28 7.88 3.27 -6.13
N ASN A 29 8.14 4.17 -7.08
CA ASN A 29 8.12 5.61 -6.82
C ASN A 29 6.71 6.11 -6.47
N SER A 30 5.67 5.62 -7.15
CA SER A 30 4.28 5.93 -6.81
C SER A 30 3.93 5.48 -5.38
N VAL A 31 4.41 4.29 -4.98
CA VAL A 31 4.23 3.77 -3.61
C VAL A 31 4.95 4.67 -2.59
N VAL A 32 6.20 5.06 -2.88
CA VAL A 32 6.96 5.99 -2.03
C VAL A 32 6.26 7.35 -1.94
N SER A 33 5.80 7.92 -3.05
CA SER A 33 5.03 9.17 -3.03
C SER A 33 3.75 9.03 -2.19
N ALA A 34 2.99 7.95 -2.36
CA ALA A 34 1.78 7.69 -1.56
C ALA A 34 2.06 7.48 -0.07
N ALA A 35 3.27 7.07 0.30
CA ALA A 35 3.65 6.77 1.68
C ALA A 35 4.37 7.92 2.39
N TYR A 36 5.02 8.82 1.65
CA TYR A 36 5.88 9.89 2.19
C TYR A 36 5.39 11.31 1.84
N VAL A 37 4.61 11.47 0.77
CA VAL A 37 4.30 12.77 0.16
C VAL A 37 2.80 13.06 0.18
N GLY A 38 2.42 14.32 0.36
CA GLY A 38 1.03 14.78 0.32
C GLY A 38 0.18 14.23 1.49
N SER A 39 -1.04 13.79 1.18
CA SER A 39 -2.02 13.24 2.14
C SER A 39 -1.61 11.90 2.75
N LYS A 40 -0.52 11.28 2.27
CA LYS A 40 -0.01 9.97 2.74
C LYS A 40 -1.11 8.89 2.82
N PRO A 41 -1.84 8.63 1.71
CA PRO A 41 -2.92 7.64 1.71
C PRO A 41 -2.42 6.22 2.03
N LEU A 42 -1.11 5.95 1.91
CA LEU A 42 -0.54 4.65 2.21
C LEU A 42 0.22 4.67 3.55
N LYS A 43 -0.28 3.91 4.53
CA LYS A 43 0.33 3.87 5.87
C LYS A 43 1.57 2.99 5.90
N ARG A 44 2.67 3.53 6.42
CA ARG A 44 3.94 2.83 6.60
C ARG A 44 3.98 2.15 7.96
N THR A 45 4.22 0.85 7.95
CA THR A 45 4.45 0.06 9.17
C THR A 45 5.90 -0.37 9.21
N LYS A 46 6.60 -0.02 10.29
CA LYS A 46 7.99 -0.45 10.48
C LYS A 46 8.01 -1.74 11.28
N ILE A 47 8.44 -2.84 10.68
CA ILE A 47 8.58 -4.15 11.32
C ILE A 47 10.05 -4.55 11.21
N ASN A 48 10.69 -4.75 12.36
CA ASN A 48 12.09 -5.17 12.45
C ASN A 48 13.06 -4.35 11.57
N GLY A 49 12.88 -3.02 11.53
CA GLY A 49 13.73 -2.12 10.75
C GLY A 49 13.34 -1.95 9.28
N ARG A 50 12.46 -2.78 8.74
CA ARG A 50 11.95 -2.70 7.36
C ARG A 50 10.57 -2.05 7.29
N ILE A 51 10.29 -1.38 6.19
CA ILE A 51 9.00 -0.73 5.94
C ILE A 51 8.11 -1.69 5.16
N TYR A 52 6.90 -1.87 5.67
CA TYR A 52 5.84 -2.65 5.08
C TYR A 52 4.55 -1.85 5.02
N TYR A 53 3.64 -2.28 4.16
CA TYR A 53 2.34 -1.69 3.91
C TYR A 53 1.27 -2.73 4.20
N ALA A 54 0.27 -2.39 5.01
CA ALA A 54 -0.78 -3.35 5.32
C ALA A 54 -1.69 -3.56 4.09
N HIS A 55 -2.19 -4.80 3.94
CA HIS A 55 -3.07 -5.17 2.83
C HIS A 55 -4.25 -4.21 2.68
N ASN A 56 -4.99 -3.94 3.76
CA ASN A 56 -6.16 -3.05 3.71
C ASN A 56 -5.81 -1.62 3.25
N ASP A 57 -4.68 -1.07 3.71
CA ASP A 57 -4.22 0.26 3.29
C ASP A 57 -3.82 0.27 1.80
N VAL A 58 -3.15 -0.78 1.34
CA VAL A 58 -2.80 -0.97 -0.07
C VAL A 58 -4.05 -1.09 -0.92
N GLU A 59 -5.02 -1.90 -0.51
CA GLU A 59 -6.28 -2.05 -1.22
C GLU A 59 -7.04 -0.74 -1.33
N ALA A 60 -7.22 -0.01 -0.21
CA ALA A 60 -7.91 1.28 -0.17
C ALA A 60 -7.24 2.31 -1.09
N TRP A 61 -5.90 2.38 -1.03
CA TRP A 61 -5.14 3.25 -1.91
C TRP A 61 -5.32 2.90 -3.39
N LEU A 62 -5.28 1.61 -3.74
CA LEU A 62 -5.41 1.13 -5.12
C LEU A 62 -6.84 1.23 -5.67
N THR A 63 -7.88 1.15 -4.83
CA THR A 63 -9.26 1.38 -5.26
C THR A 63 -9.58 2.85 -5.48
N GLY A 64 -8.62 3.75 -5.21
CA GLY A 64 -8.87 5.20 -5.25
C GLY A 64 -9.82 5.65 -4.15
N ASP A 65 -10.02 4.81 -3.12
CA ASP A 65 -10.69 5.19 -1.90
C ASP A 65 -9.74 6.15 -1.20
N ARG A 66 -9.87 7.42 -1.58
CA ARG A 66 -9.27 8.52 -0.85
C ARG A 66 -9.85 8.35 0.54
N LEU A 67 -9.04 7.88 1.49
CA LEU A 67 -9.29 8.00 2.92
C LEU A 67 -9.62 9.47 3.15
N ALA A 68 -10.92 9.76 3.07
CA ALA A 68 -11.47 11.08 3.25
C ALA A 68 -11.44 11.29 4.75
N ASP A 69 -10.62 12.26 5.13
CA ASP A 69 -10.65 12.89 6.45
C ASP A 69 -12.09 13.30 6.82
#